data_AF-A0A1I7W5N3-F1
#
_entry.id   AF-A0A1I7W5N3-F1
#
_cell.length_a   1.000
_cell.length_b   1.000
_cell.length_c   1.000
_cell.angle_alpha   90.00
_cell.angle_beta   90.00
_cell.angle_gamma   90.00
#
_symmetry.space_group_name_H-M   'P 1'
#
loop_
_entity.id
_entity.type
_entity.pdbx_description
1 polymer ?
#
loop_
_entity_poly.entity_id
_entity_poly.type
_entity_poly.pdbx_seq_one_letter_code
_entity_poly.pdbx_strand_id
1 'polypeptide(L)'
;MKLEPFKEVLKRQIPIDIDKPISMIVYHLDHPKNCGDPWIGAYSKHGFWYKFFHGTNDDYEKVVARAYESDSYKMDYDSLKVLKAIPTCCYQFIVAKNQSDELLGSIMIAYCNNFAVIGVYYVTEEYRHSVSHLANKCHRFGFMTSLLQQWKFATYEINNPSAFPALQDKKITIMKYSNLSEAEITALLKYDMNVTGLNRNVWLKEWLKRENFNTYVAFEEKNVIGYGCSREIAGGYVLPLLVGPLFADNFEVASALIYASLKKYYVNC
;
A
#
# COMPACT_ATOMS: atom_id res chain seq x y z
N MET A 1 39.31 4.38 -21.86
CA MET A 1 39.79 3.74 -20.61
C MET A 1 39.11 2.37 -20.51
N LYS A 2 39.84 1.27 -20.29
CA LYS A 2 39.26 -0.08 -20.24
C LYS A 2 38.77 -0.32 -18.81
N LEU A 3 37.46 -0.52 -18.64
CA LEU A 3 36.83 -0.63 -17.33
C LEU A 3 37.08 -1.99 -16.69
N GLU A 4 37.17 -2.00 -15.36
CA GLU A 4 37.36 -3.20 -14.53
C GLU A 4 36.13 -4.13 -14.63
N PRO A 5 36.31 -5.46 -14.66
CA PRO A 5 35.21 -6.41 -14.75
C PRO A 5 34.22 -6.29 -13.59
N PHE A 6 32.93 -6.33 -13.91
CA PHE A 6 31.82 -6.11 -12.97
C PHE A 6 31.87 -7.01 -11.71
N LYS A 7 32.36 -8.24 -11.83
CA LYS A 7 32.53 -9.17 -10.71
C LYS A 7 33.49 -8.66 -9.62
N GLU A 8 34.51 -7.90 -9.98
CA GLU A 8 35.48 -7.36 -9.00
C GLU A 8 34.94 -6.13 -8.27
N VAL A 9 34.02 -5.40 -8.89
CA VAL A 9 33.34 -4.24 -8.28
C VAL A 9 32.34 -4.69 -7.23
N LEU A 10 31.57 -5.74 -7.51
CA LEU A 10 30.57 -6.28 -6.58
C LEU A 10 31.18 -6.77 -5.25
N LYS A 11 32.41 -7.29 -5.27
CA LYS A 11 33.13 -7.71 -4.06
C LYS A 11 33.37 -6.56 -3.07
N ARG A 12 33.33 -5.30 -3.53
CA ARG A 12 33.58 -4.09 -2.72
C ARG A 12 32.27 -3.45 -2.21
N GLN A 13 31.11 -3.99 -2.59
CA GLN A 13 29.79 -3.47 -2.19
C GLN A 13 29.20 -4.18 -0.96
N ILE A 14 29.88 -5.19 -0.41
CA ILE A 14 29.53 -5.76 0.89
C ILE A 14 30.16 -4.86 1.97
N PRO A 15 29.40 -4.40 2.98
CA PRO A 15 30.00 -3.65 4.09
C PRO A 15 31.06 -4.52 4.77
N ILE A 16 32.32 -4.12 4.66
CA ILE A 16 33.44 -4.81 5.32
C ILE A 16 33.39 -4.54 6.84
N ASP A 17 32.90 -3.35 7.22
CA ASP A 17 32.67 -2.94 8.60
C ASP A 17 31.18 -2.66 8.82
N ILE A 18 30.57 -3.35 9.79
CA ILE A 18 29.21 -3.08 10.27
C ILE A 18 29.20 -1.66 10.90
N ASP A 19 28.13 -0.90 10.68
CA ASP A 19 27.87 0.46 11.20
C ASP A 19 28.70 1.63 10.65
N LYS A 20 29.55 1.41 9.63
CA LYS A 20 30.20 2.51 8.90
C LYS A 20 29.51 2.79 7.55
N PRO A 21 29.32 4.08 7.17
CA PRO A 21 28.86 4.41 5.82
C PRO A 21 29.85 3.89 4.79
N ILE A 22 29.35 3.27 3.71
CA ILE A 22 30.17 2.80 2.60
C ILE A 22 30.88 4.02 1.99
N SER A 23 32.22 4.01 2.01
CA SER A 23 33.02 5.07 1.40
C SER A 23 32.86 5.01 -0.12
N MET A 24 32.13 5.97 -0.68
CA MET A 24 31.86 6.02 -2.12
C MET A 24 33.04 6.63 -2.88
N ILE A 25 33.42 6.01 -3.99
CA ILE A 25 34.34 6.62 -4.97
C ILE A 25 33.54 7.67 -5.74
N VAL A 26 33.90 8.94 -5.58
CA VAL A 26 33.30 10.04 -6.33
C VAL A 26 33.91 10.08 -7.72
N TYR A 27 33.11 9.81 -8.75
CA TYR A 27 33.50 10.05 -10.14
C TYR A 27 33.06 11.46 -10.54
N HIS A 28 33.99 12.27 -11.01
CA HIS A 28 33.67 13.51 -11.72
C HIS A 28 33.22 13.16 -13.14
N LEU A 29 31.94 12.85 -13.31
CA LEU A 29 31.32 12.72 -14.62
C LEU A 29 30.77 14.09 -15.03
N ASP A 30 31.10 14.54 -16.25
CA ASP A 30 30.50 15.73 -16.82
C ASP A 30 28.98 15.54 -16.93
N HIS A 31 28.21 16.56 -16.54
CA HIS A 31 26.78 16.61 -16.81
C HIS A 31 26.55 16.41 -18.32
N PRO A 32 25.60 15.54 -18.74
CA PRO A 32 25.26 15.46 -20.14
C PRO A 32 24.76 16.84 -20.59
N LYS A 33 25.34 17.35 -21.68
CA LYS A 33 24.92 18.62 -22.28
C LYS A 33 23.42 18.53 -22.59
N ASN A 34 22.63 19.49 -22.11
CA ASN A 34 21.17 19.61 -22.22
C ASN A 34 20.29 18.83 -21.22
N CYS A 35 20.85 18.24 -20.17
CA CYS A 35 20.03 17.73 -19.05
C CYS A 35 19.67 18.87 -18.09
N GLY A 36 18.71 19.70 -18.48
CA GLY A 36 18.14 20.72 -17.60
C GLY A 36 17.48 20.11 -16.36
N ASP A 37 17.36 20.93 -15.32
CA ASP A 37 16.41 20.75 -14.22
C ASP A 37 15.06 20.27 -14.80
N PRO A 38 14.52 19.09 -14.42
CA PRO A 38 14.70 18.38 -13.15
C PRO A 38 15.26 16.96 -13.25
N TRP A 39 16.26 16.70 -14.11
CA TRP A 39 16.94 15.39 -14.12
C TRP A 39 17.90 15.25 -12.92
N ILE A 40 17.69 14.22 -12.11
CA ILE A 40 18.47 13.91 -10.92
C ILE A 40 19.41 12.74 -11.24
N GLY A 41 20.70 12.94 -10.98
CA GLY A 41 21.68 11.87 -11.07
C GLY A 41 21.62 10.95 -9.84
N ALA A 42 21.43 9.66 -10.06
CA ALA A 42 21.64 8.60 -9.08
C ALA A 42 23.04 8.00 -9.27
N TYR A 43 23.83 7.96 -8.20
CA TYR A 43 25.17 7.37 -8.22
C TYR A 43 25.07 5.85 -8.33
N SER A 44 25.25 5.32 -9.55
CA SER A 44 25.53 3.92 -9.82
C SER A 44 26.75 3.81 -10.74
N LYS A 45 27.34 2.61 -10.86
CA LYS A 45 28.46 2.31 -11.80
C LYS A 45 28.17 2.64 -13.27
N HIS A 46 26.91 2.88 -13.63
CA HIS A 46 26.47 3.19 -14.99
C HIS A 46 26.05 4.65 -15.18
N GLY A 47 26.02 5.47 -14.12
CA GLY A 47 25.52 6.83 -14.17
C GLY A 47 24.06 6.87 -14.61
N PHE A 48 23.12 6.72 -13.66
CA PHE A 48 21.70 6.72 -14.00
C PHE A 48 21.08 8.09 -13.77
N TRP A 49 20.47 8.62 -14.82
CA TRP A 49 19.65 9.83 -14.76
C TRP A 49 18.20 9.43 -14.65
N TYR A 50 17.49 10.00 -13.69
CA TYR A 50 16.06 9.83 -13.57
C TYR A 50 15.38 11.17 -13.35
N LYS A 51 14.08 11.22 -13.66
CA LYS A 51 13.25 12.39 -13.43
C LYS A 51 11.96 11.95 -12.74
N PHE A 52 11.42 12.83 -11.90
CA PHE A 52 10.12 12.63 -11.29
C PHE A 52 9.00 13.13 -12.20
N PHE A 53 7.93 12.35 -12.26
CA PHE A 53 6.72 12.65 -13.02
C PHE A 53 5.49 12.44 -12.15
N HIS A 54 4.40 13.12 -12.48
CA HIS A 54 3.09 12.70 -11.99
C HIS A 54 2.73 11.37 -12.63
N GLY A 55 2.50 10.36 -11.80
CA GLY A 55 2.19 9.02 -12.26
C GLY A 55 0.76 8.90 -12.79
N THR A 56 0.62 8.12 -13.86
CA THR A 56 -0.66 7.71 -14.46
C THR A 56 -1.19 6.42 -13.81
N ASN A 57 -2.37 5.95 -14.23
CA ASN A 57 -2.85 4.62 -13.83
C ASN A 57 -1.97 3.50 -14.43
N ASP A 58 -1.52 3.64 -15.68
CA ASP A 58 -0.61 2.66 -16.31
C ASP A 58 0.71 2.53 -15.53
N ASP A 59 1.26 3.65 -15.06
CA ASP A 59 2.45 3.63 -14.20
C ASP A 59 2.16 2.89 -12.88
N TYR A 60 0.97 3.06 -12.31
CA TYR A 60 0.58 2.38 -11.07
C TYR A 60 0.43 0.87 -11.27
N GLU A 61 -0.20 0.43 -12.36
CA GLU A 61 -0.32 -0.98 -12.70
C GLU A 61 1.06 -1.63 -12.87
N LYS A 62 2.01 -0.92 -13.51
CA LYS A 62 3.42 -1.35 -13.61
C LYS A 62 4.10 -1.45 -12.24
N VAL A 63 3.84 -0.52 -11.31
CA VAL A 63 4.33 -0.60 -9.92
C VAL A 63 3.78 -1.86 -9.25
N VAL A 64 2.47 -2.11 -9.34
CA VAL A 64 1.82 -3.28 -8.73
C VAL A 64 2.44 -4.57 -9.23
N ALA A 65 2.60 -4.71 -10.55
CA ALA A 65 3.22 -5.89 -11.16
C ALA A 65 4.67 -6.08 -10.68
N ARG A 66 5.51 -5.04 -10.79
CA ARG A 66 6.94 -5.11 -10.41
C ARG A 66 7.14 -5.37 -8.92
N ALA A 67 6.34 -4.74 -8.05
CA ALA A 67 6.42 -4.92 -6.61
C ALA A 67 6.07 -6.36 -6.20
N TYR A 68 5.12 -6.98 -6.90
CA TYR A 68 4.81 -8.39 -6.70
C TYR A 68 5.93 -9.30 -7.23
N GLU A 69 6.40 -9.09 -8.46
CA GLU A 69 7.43 -9.94 -9.08
C GLU A 69 8.76 -9.90 -8.33
N SER A 70 9.16 -8.72 -7.86
CA SER A 70 10.48 -8.51 -7.23
C SER A 70 10.47 -8.84 -5.75
N ASP A 71 9.41 -8.43 -5.04
CA ASP A 71 9.39 -8.44 -3.57
C ASP A 71 8.23 -9.25 -2.98
N SER A 72 7.39 -9.88 -3.81
CA SER A 72 6.11 -10.46 -3.39
C SER A 72 5.23 -9.44 -2.64
N TYR A 73 5.42 -8.14 -2.88
CA TYR A 73 4.64 -7.09 -2.25
C TYR A 73 3.28 -6.99 -2.92
N LYS A 74 2.23 -7.26 -2.15
CA LYS A 74 0.90 -7.49 -2.68
C LYS A 74 0.09 -6.20 -2.67
N MET A 75 -0.14 -5.65 -3.86
CA MET A 75 -0.96 -4.47 -4.07
C MET A 75 -2.17 -4.78 -4.95
N ASP A 76 -3.17 -3.90 -4.91
CA ASP A 76 -4.38 -4.02 -5.72
C ASP A 76 -4.36 -2.96 -6.84
N TYR A 77 -4.63 -3.40 -8.07
CA TYR A 77 -4.55 -2.59 -9.30
C TYR A 77 -5.51 -1.40 -9.31
N ASP A 78 -6.69 -1.54 -8.68
CA ASP A 78 -7.69 -0.46 -8.64
C ASP A 78 -7.45 0.57 -7.54
N SER A 79 -6.50 0.30 -6.62
CA SER A 79 -6.38 1.10 -5.39
C SER A 79 -6.07 2.57 -5.67
N LEU A 80 -5.28 2.91 -6.69
CA LEU A 80 -5.02 4.31 -7.03
C LEU A 80 -6.29 5.06 -7.44
N LYS A 81 -7.15 4.42 -8.25
CA LYS A 81 -8.41 5.02 -8.71
C LYS A 81 -9.32 5.33 -7.53
N VAL A 82 -9.44 4.40 -6.58
CA VAL A 82 -10.33 4.59 -5.43
C VAL A 82 -9.75 5.59 -4.44
N LEU A 83 -8.42 5.58 -4.20
CA LEU A 83 -7.77 6.54 -3.31
C LEU A 83 -7.94 7.98 -3.80
N LYS A 84 -7.79 8.23 -5.11
CA LYS A 84 -8.05 9.55 -5.72
C LYS A 84 -9.50 10.05 -5.54
N ALA A 85 -10.44 9.18 -5.18
CA ALA A 85 -11.84 9.54 -4.94
C ALA A 85 -12.11 10.06 -3.52
N ILE A 86 -11.12 10.10 -2.61
CA ILE A 86 -11.28 10.71 -1.28
C ILE A 86 -11.22 12.24 -1.42
N PRO A 87 -12.35 12.97 -1.30
CA PRO A 87 -12.37 14.42 -1.56
C PRO A 87 -11.62 15.23 -0.50
N THR A 88 -11.47 14.67 0.70
CA THR A 88 -10.83 15.31 1.85
C THR A 88 -9.31 15.15 1.88
N CYS A 89 -8.74 14.41 0.92
CA CYS A 89 -7.29 14.29 0.85
C CYS A 89 -6.73 14.70 -0.52
N CYS A 90 -5.63 15.45 -0.50
CA CYS A 90 -4.87 15.75 -1.71
C CYS A 90 -3.94 14.57 -2.00
N TYR A 91 -4.10 13.93 -3.15
CA TYR A 91 -3.26 12.79 -3.57
C TYR A 91 -2.24 13.22 -4.60
N GLN A 92 -1.00 12.82 -4.36
CA GLN A 92 0.07 12.90 -5.34
C GLN A 92 0.68 11.52 -5.51
N PHE A 93 0.53 10.96 -6.71
CA PHE A 93 1.27 9.78 -7.13
C PHE A 93 2.43 10.25 -8.00
N ILE A 94 3.65 9.97 -7.55
CA ILE A 94 4.89 10.42 -8.18
C ILE A 94 5.68 9.18 -8.56
N VAL A 95 6.23 9.18 -9.77
CA VAL A 95 7.06 8.09 -10.28
C VAL A 95 8.42 8.62 -10.71
N ALA A 96 9.45 7.81 -10.50
CA ALA A 96 10.79 8.05 -11.03
C ALA A 96 10.95 7.24 -12.32
N LYS A 97 11.33 7.91 -13.42
CA LYS A 97 11.62 7.24 -14.68
C LYS A 97 13.00 7.60 -15.23
N ASN A 98 13.65 6.66 -15.90
CA ASN A 98 14.93 6.91 -16.58
C ASN A 98 14.73 7.55 -17.96
N GLN A 99 15.83 7.78 -18.69
CA GLN A 99 15.83 8.37 -20.04
C GLN A 99 15.10 7.52 -21.09
N SER A 100 14.85 6.24 -20.81
CA SER A 100 14.10 5.31 -21.65
C SER A 100 12.63 5.16 -21.23
N ASP A 101 12.13 6.07 -20.38
CA ASP A 101 10.78 6.03 -19.78
C ASP A 101 10.53 4.78 -18.89
N GLU A 102 11.59 4.12 -18.44
CA GLU A 102 11.46 2.96 -17.58
C GLU A 102 11.19 3.37 -16.12
N LEU A 103 10.18 2.76 -15.51
CA LEU A 103 9.76 2.98 -14.12
C LEU A 103 10.78 2.44 -13.10
N LEU A 104 11.48 3.32 -12.40
CA LEU A 104 12.48 2.95 -11.38
C LEU A 104 11.90 2.88 -9.96
N GLY A 105 10.84 3.63 -9.71
CA GLY A 105 10.22 3.67 -8.40
C GLY A 105 9.03 4.60 -8.35
N SER A 106 8.34 4.57 -7.22
CA SER A 106 7.14 5.34 -6.99
C SER A 106 6.97 5.70 -5.53
N ILE A 107 6.16 6.73 -5.32
CA ILE A 107 5.65 7.13 -4.02
C ILE A 107 4.25 7.71 -4.21
N MET A 108 3.38 7.44 -3.25
CA MET A 108 2.13 8.12 -3.10
C MET A 108 2.11 8.89 -1.78
N ILE A 109 1.68 10.15 -1.86
CA ILE A 109 1.47 11.01 -0.70
C ILE A 109 -0.01 11.42 -0.69
N ALA A 110 -0.68 11.19 0.43
CA ALA A 110 -2.05 11.62 0.66
C ALA A 110 -2.09 12.59 1.85
N TYR A 111 -2.46 13.83 1.62
CA TYR A 111 -2.62 14.84 2.66
C TYR A 111 -4.04 14.82 3.17
N CYS A 112 -4.27 14.37 4.40
CA CYS A 112 -5.59 14.26 5.01
C CYS A 112 -5.68 15.21 6.21
N ASN A 113 -6.32 16.37 6.02
CA ASN A 113 -6.45 17.44 7.02
C ASN A 113 -5.10 17.80 7.68
N ASN A 114 -4.82 17.20 8.85
CA ASN A 114 -3.70 17.55 9.72
C ASN A 114 -2.55 16.54 9.66
N PHE A 115 -2.62 15.51 8.81
CA PHE A 115 -1.54 14.54 8.64
C PHE A 115 -1.37 14.12 7.18
N ALA A 116 -0.21 13.53 6.87
CA ALA A 116 0.07 12.95 5.56
C ALA A 116 0.32 11.45 5.70
N VAL A 117 -0.23 10.68 4.76
CA VAL A 117 0.03 9.25 4.59
C VAL A 117 0.97 9.08 3.42
N ILE A 118 2.05 8.33 3.64
CA ILE A 118 2.96 7.91 2.59
C ILE A 118 2.72 6.42 2.36
N GLY A 119 2.41 6.06 1.12
CA GLY A 119 2.17 4.69 0.70
C GLY A 119 2.71 4.46 -0.71
N VAL A 120 2.55 3.24 -1.22
CA VAL A 120 3.02 2.87 -2.57
C VAL A 120 4.49 3.27 -2.76
N TYR A 121 5.29 3.11 -1.70
CA TYR A 121 6.70 3.40 -1.76
C TYR A 121 7.42 2.18 -2.29
N TYR A 122 7.81 2.24 -3.56
CA TYR A 122 8.48 1.15 -4.25
C TYR A 122 9.71 1.67 -4.98
N VAL A 123 10.80 0.92 -4.91
CA VAL A 123 12.02 1.20 -5.65
C VAL A 123 12.57 -0.12 -6.14
N THR A 124 12.83 -0.22 -7.43
CA THR A 124 13.48 -1.38 -8.03
C THR A 124 14.82 -1.64 -7.33
N GLU A 125 15.13 -2.91 -7.08
CA GLU A 125 16.22 -3.33 -6.20
C GLU A 125 17.56 -2.64 -6.54
N GLU A 126 17.89 -2.61 -7.84
CA GLU A 126 19.11 -2.00 -8.38
C GLU A 126 19.26 -0.50 -8.05
N TYR A 127 18.17 0.18 -7.69
CA TYR A 127 18.11 1.62 -7.46
C TYR A 127 17.85 1.98 -5.99
N ARG A 128 17.67 0.99 -5.09
CA ARG A 128 17.36 1.22 -3.68
C ARG A 128 18.38 2.08 -2.96
N HIS A 129 19.68 1.94 -3.27
CA HIS A 129 20.73 2.75 -2.65
C HIS A 129 20.76 4.22 -3.12
N SER A 130 20.08 4.53 -4.24
CA SER A 130 19.98 5.90 -4.76
C SER A 130 18.70 6.62 -4.33
N VAL A 131 17.65 5.87 -3.95
CA VAL A 131 16.32 6.41 -3.59
C VAL A 131 15.99 6.20 -2.11
N SER A 132 16.79 5.42 -1.38
CA SER A 132 16.65 5.24 0.07
C SER A 132 16.78 6.56 0.84
N HIS A 133 16.14 6.59 2.02
CA HIS A 133 16.01 7.73 2.95
C HIS A 133 14.84 8.69 2.73
N LEU A 134 13.80 8.33 1.96
CA LEU A 134 12.68 9.26 1.77
C LEU A 134 11.91 9.56 3.07
N ALA A 135 11.63 8.55 3.92
CA ALA A 135 11.00 8.77 5.22
C ALA A 135 11.77 9.77 6.10
N ASN A 136 13.11 9.71 6.09
CA ASN A 136 13.98 10.67 6.80
C ASN A 136 14.04 12.04 6.10
N LYS A 137 13.75 12.10 4.79
CA LYS A 137 13.69 13.35 4.00
C LYS A 137 12.32 14.03 4.08
N CYS A 138 11.27 13.33 4.50
CA CYS A 138 9.92 13.91 4.67
C CYS A 138 9.88 15.05 5.69
N HIS A 139 10.75 15.03 6.71
CA HIS A 139 10.91 16.15 7.65
C HIS A 139 11.23 17.49 6.96
N ARG A 140 11.98 17.47 5.84
CA ARG A 140 12.33 18.70 5.09
C ARG A 140 11.12 19.32 4.39
N PHE A 141 10.04 18.56 4.23
CA PHE A 141 8.77 19.04 3.69
C PHE A 141 7.74 19.33 4.79
N GLY A 142 8.17 19.38 6.06
CA GLY A 142 7.30 19.69 7.20
C GLY A 142 6.52 18.51 7.76
N PHE A 143 6.75 17.28 7.28
CA PHE A 143 6.09 16.09 7.83
C PHE A 143 6.84 15.58 9.06
N MET A 144 6.13 15.45 10.19
CA MET A 144 6.62 14.68 11.34
C MET A 144 5.96 13.32 11.36
N THR A 145 6.77 12.26 11.41
CA THR A 145 6.30 10.88 11.52
C THR A 145 5.59 10.69 12.86
N SER A 146 4.29 10.45 12.84
CA SER A 146 3.55 10.04 14.04
C SER A 146 3.71 8.53 14.25
N LEU A 147 4.41 8.13 15.31
CA LEU A 147 4.51 6.73 15.71
C LEU A 147 3.18 6.19 16.30
N LEU A 148 2.20 7.06 16.56
CA LEU A 148 0.92 6.70 17.17
C LEU A 148 -0.02 5.96 16.20
N GLN A 149 0.18 6.06 14.88
CA GLN A 149 -0.63 5.39 13.86
C GLN A 149 0.25 4.62 12.87
N GLN A 150 0.85 3.52 13.32
CA GLN A 150 1.50 2.57 12.41
C GLN A 150 0.47 1.59 11.86
N TRP A 151 0.24 1.63 10.55
CA TRP A 151 -0.54 0.61 9.86
C TRP A 151 0.30 -0.66 9.80
N LYS A 152 0.00 -1.63 10.66
CA LYS A 152 0.69 -2.93 10.68
C LYS A 152 0.02 -3.87 9.70
N PHE A 153 0.66 -4.14 8.58
CA PHE A 153 0.31 -5.27 7.74
C PHE A 153 0.91 -6.53 8.38
N ALA A 154 0.05 -7.42 8.84
CA ALA A 154 0.44 -8.72 9.35
C ALA A 154 0.04 -9.80 8.35
N THR A 155 0.99 -10.67 8.00
CA THR A 155 0.74 -11.84 7.17
C THR A 155 0.63 -13.05 8.07
N TYR A 156 -0.43 -13.82 7.90
CA TYR A 156 -0.64 -15.07 8.62
C TYR A 156 -0.76 -16.22 7.61
N GLU A 157 -0.07 -17.31 7.88
CA GLU A 157 -0.27 -18.58 7.20
C GLU A 157 -1.18 -19.44 8.07
N ILE A 158 -2.34 -19.82 7.56
CA ILE A 158 -3.33 -20.59 8.31
C ILE A 158 -3.13 -22.07 7.97
N ASN A 159 -2.55 -22.80 8.92
CA ASN A 159 -2.49 -24.26 8.87
C ASN A 159 -3.75 -24.85 9.49
N ASN A 160 -4.52 -25.62 8.72
CA ASN A 160 -5.75 -26.31 9.15
C ASN A 160 -6.88 -25.35 9.64
N PRO A 161 -7.80 -24.92 8.75
CA PRO A 161 -8.87 -23.98 9.10
C PRO A 161 -10.05 -24.64 9.84
N SER A 162 -9.86 -25.79 10.52
CA SER A 162 -10.95 -26.52 11.19
C SER A 162 -11.66 -25.73 12.28
N ALA A 163 -11.02 -24.70 12.85
CA ALA A 163 -11.62 -23.79 13.81
C ALA A 163 -12.48 -22.67 13.17
N PHE A 164 -12.53 -22.58 11.84
CA PHE A 164 -13.29 -21.53 11.14
C PHE A 164 -14.77 -21.44 11.56
N PRO A 165 -15.51 -22.55 11.74
CA PRO A 165 -16.89 -22.48 12.24
C PRO A 165 -17.02 -21.88 13.65
N ALA A 166 -15.96 -21.93 14.48
CA ALA A 166 -15.98 -21.36 15.82
C ALA A 166 -15.97 -19.82 15.83
N LEU A 167 -15.64 -19.18 14.70
CA LEU A 167 -15.71 -17.73 14.54
C LEU A 167 -17.15 -17.23 14.34
N GLN A 168 -18.11 -18.14 14.09
CA GLN A 168 -19.50 -17.76 13.91
C GLN A 168 -20.12 -17.30 15.23
N ASP A 169 -20.68 -16.09 15.24
CA ASP A 169 -21.57 -15.62 16.30
C ASP A 169 -23.01 -15.50 15.78
N LYS A 170 -23.96 -16.13 16.48
CA LYS A 170 -25.38 -16.11 16.11
C LYS A 170 -26.15 -14.95 16.75
N LYS A 171 -25.57 -14.27 17.74
CA LYS A 171 -26.19 -13.12 18.42
C LYS A 171 -26.03 -11.83 17.63
N ILE A 172 -24.97 -11.75 16.82
CA ILE A 172 -24.62 -10.57 16.04
C ILE A 172 -25.35 -10.63 14.70
N THR A 173 -26.10 -9.57 14.38
CA THR A 173 -26.74 -9.45 13.08
C THR A 173 -25.69 -9.01 12.06
N ILE A 174 -25.47 -9.80 11.01
CA ILE A 174 -24.54 -9.46 9.93
C ILE A 174 -25.31 -9.33 8.62
N MET A 175 -25.12 -8.20 7.94
CA MET A 175 -25.69 -7.95 6.62
C MET A 175 -24.60 -7.71 5.58
N LYS A 176 -24.82 -8.23 4.37
CA LYS A 176 -23.95 -7.95 3.23
C LYS A 176 -24.14 -6.49 2.82
N TYR A 177 -23.06 -5.80 2.47
CA TYR A 177 -23.11 -4.37 2.09
C TYR A 177 -24.13 -4.09 0.97
N SER A 178 -24.24 -4.97 -0.02
CA SER A 178 -25.19 -4.87 -1.14
C SER A 178 -26.66 -4.88 -0.72
N ASN A 179 -26.96 -5.30 0.51
CA ASN A 179 -28.32 -5.47 1.01
C ASN A 179 -28.72 -4.35 1.98
N LEU A 180 -27.81 -3.41 2.27
CA LEU A 180 -28.10 -2.30 3.17
C LEU A 180 -29.04 -1.29 2.49
N SER A 181 -29.98 -0.78 3.28
CA SER A 181 -30.77 0.41 2.97
C SER A 181 -29.93 1.68 3.05
N GLU A 182 -30.43 2.79 2.49
CA GLU A 182 -29.78 4.11 2.61
C GLU A 182 -29.59 4.57 4.06
N ALA A 183 -30.52 4.23 4.95
CA ALA A 183 -30.42 4.54 6.37
C ALA A 183 -29.25 3.79 7.04
N GLU A 184 -29.08 2.50 6.71
CA GLU A 184 -28.00 1.66 7.22
C GLU A 184 -26.65 2.06 6.64
N ILE A 185 -26.58 2.43 5.36
CA ILE A 185 -25.39 3.01 4.74
C ILE A 185 -25.00 4.30 5.47
N THR A 186 -25.96 5.16 5.79
CA THR A 186 -25.71 6.40 6.53
C THR A 186 -25.17 6.11 7.93
N ALA A 187 -25.70 5.09 8.63
CA ALA A 187 -25.19 4.66 9.93
C ALA A 187 -23.76 4.11 9.84
N LEU A 188 -23.45 3.32 8.82
CA LEU A 188 -22.10 2.82 8.55
C LEU A 188 -21.09 3.95 8.34
N LEU A 189 -21.45 4.94 7.52
CA LEU A 189 -20.59 6.10 7.28
C LEU A 189 -20.30 6.89 8.57
N LYS A 190 -21.31 7.05 9.42
CA LYS A 190 -21.16 7.69 10.73
C LYS A 190 -20.23 6.88 11.65
N TYR A 191 -20.39 5.56 11.69
CA TYR A 191 -19.50 4.67 12.45
C TYR A 191 -18.05 4.78 11.97
N ASP A 192 -17.80 4.72 10.66
CA ASP A 192 -16.46 4.85 10.08
C ASP A 192 -15.78 6.17 10.44
N MET A 193 -16.52 7.28 10.35
CA MET A 193 -16.02 8.59 10.73
C MET A 193 -15.68 8.65 12.22
N ASN A 194 -16.48 8.03 13.09
CA ASN A 194 -16.21 7.99 14.54
C ASN A 194 -14.95 7.17 14.85
N VAL A 195 -14.74 6.04 14.16
CA VAL A 195 -13.58 5.18 14.38
C VAL A 195 -12.29 5.81 13.83
N THR A 196 -12.35 6.44 12.66
CA THR A 196 -11.16 6.94 11.96
C THR A 196 -10.86 8.42 12.19
N GLY A 197 -11.86 9.20 12.61
CA GLY A 197 -11.79 10.65 12.65
C GLY A 197 -11.75 11.32 11.26
N LEU A 198 -12.01 10.57 10.19
CA LEU A 198 -11.93 11.05 8.80
C LEU A 198 -13.28 11.06 8.12
N ASN A 199 -13.62 12.16 7.46
CA ASN A 199 -14.73 12.18 6.51
C ASN A 199 -14.27 11.60 5.17
N ARG A 200 -14.40 10.27 5.04
CA ARG A 200 -14.01 9.50 3.84
C ARG A 200 -15.20 8.79 3.18
N ASN A 201 -16.39 9.35 3.31
CA ASN A 201 -17.65 8.70 2.92
C ASN A 201 -17.71 8.27 1.46
N VAL A 202 -17.24 9.13 0.55
CA VAL A 202 -17.20 8.83 -0.90
C VAL A 202 -16.33 7.61 -1.15
N TRP A 203 -15.12 7.60 -0.59
CA TRP A 203 -14.21 6.48 -0.70
C TRP A 203 -14.76 5.22 -0.07
N LEU A 204 -15.35 5.30 1.12
CA LEU A 204 -15.85 4.11 1.79
C LEU A 204 -16.95 3.45 0.94
N LYS A 205 -17.86 4.24 0.36
CA LYS A 205 -18.87 3.76 -0.58
C LYS A 205 -18.25 3.11 -1.82
N GLU A 206 -17.30 3.78 -2.46
CA GLU A 206 -16.64 3.26 -3.66
C GLU A 206 -15.78 2.01 -3.38
N TRP A 207 -15.15 1.95 -2.21
CA TRP A 207 -14.27 0.87 -1.80
C TRP A 207 -15.06 -0.38 -1.43
N LEU A 208 -16.11 -0.22 -0.63
CA LEU A 208 -16.89 -1.34 -0.09
C LEU A 208 -17.85 -1.97 -1.10
N LYS A 209 -18.22 -1.25 -2.17
CA LYS A 209 -19.12 -1.74 -3.22
C LYS A 209 -18.44 -2.58 -4.30
N ARG A 210 -17.11 -2.71 -4.28
CA ARG A 210 -16.36 -3.43 -5.32
C ARG A 210 -16.81 -4.88 -5.41
N GLU A 211 -17.02 -5.38 -6.63
CA GLU A 211 -17.60 -6.71 -6.87
C GLU A 211 -16.72 -7.85 -6.34
N ASN A 212 -15.40 -7.69 -6.38
CA ASN A 212 -14.45 -8.67 -5.86
C ASN A 212 -14.35 -8.66 -4.32
N PHE A 213 -15.10 -7.81 -3.62
CA PHE A 213 -15.05 -7.68 -2.17
C PHE A 213 -16.23 -8.40 -1.52
N ASN A 214 -15.95 -9.10 -0.43
CA ASN A 214 -16.98 -9.67 0.44
C ASN A 214 -17.15 -8.75 1.64
N THR A 215 -17.93 -7.69 1.44
CA THR A 215 -18.16 -6.69 2.47
C THR A 215 -19.39 -7.01 3.31
N TYR A 216 -19.22 -6.96 4.62
CA TYR A 216 -20.26 -7.17 5.61
C TYR A 216 -20.24 -6.10 6.69
N VAL A 217 -21.41 -5.82 7.25
CA VAL A 217 -21.63 -4.86 8.33
C VAL A 217 -22.33 -5.58 9.47
N ALA A 218 -21.84 -5.36 10.69
CA ALA A 218 -22.37 -5.93 11.92
C ALA A 218 -23.27 -4.91 12.63
N PHE A 219 -24.39 -5.40 13.15
CA PHE A 219 -25.39 -4.62 13.87
C PHE A 219 -25.69 -5.23 15.22
N GLU A 220 -25.80 -4.36 16.21
CA GLU A 220 -26.51 -4.62 17.46
C GLU A 220 -27.76 -3.75 17.46
N GLU A 221 -28.92 -4.40 17.48
CA GLU A 221 -30.23 -3.75 17.27
C GLU A 221 -30.29 -2.97 15.94
N LYS A 222 -30.09 -1.65 15.99
CA LYS A 222 -30.08 -0.73 14.84
C LYS A 222 -28.77 0.05 14.70
N ASN A 223 -27.80 -0.22 15.58
CA ASN A 223 -26.53 0.48 15.60
C ASN A 223 -25.48 -0.37 14.86
N VAL A 224 -24.69 0.29 14.02
CA VAL A 224 -23.51 -0.34 13.43
C VAL A 224 -22.43 -0.45 14.51
N ILE A 225 -21.95 -1.67 14.74
CA ILE A 225 -20.92 -2.02 15.74
C ILE A 225 -19.62 -2.51 15.09
N GLY A 226 -19.59 -2.54 13.77
CA GLY A 226 -18.44 -2.97 13.00
C GLY A 226 -18.74 -3.19 11.53
N TYR A 227 -17.68 -3.24 10.73
CA TYR A 227 -17.74 -3.65 9.34
C TYR A 227 -16.39 -4.22 8.91
N GLY A 228 -16.42 -5.09 7.90
CA GLY A 228 -15.23 -5.73 7.38
C GLY A 228 -15.41 -6.14 5.93
N CYS A 229 -14.31 -6.16 5.19
CA CYS A 229 -14.30 -6.77 3.86
C CYS A 229 -13.09 -7.68 3.67
N SER A 230 -13.29 -8.72 2.86
CA SER A 230 -12.23 -9.57 2.35
C SER A 230 -12.16 -9.48 0.83
N ARG A 231 -10.97 -9.69 0.27
CA ARG A 231 -10.76 -9.83 -1.18
C ARG A 231 -9.56 -10.71 -1.48
N GLU A 232 -9.54 -11.29 -2.67
CA GLU A 232 -8.33 -11.84 -3.24
C GLU A 232 -7.44 -10.69 -3.73
N ILE A 233 -6.12 -10.84 -3.55
CA ILE A 233 -5.12 -9.93 -4.08
C ILE A 233 -4.18 -10.70 -5.00
N ALA A 234 -3.47 -9.98 -5.86
CA ALA A 234 -2.53 -10.59 -6.78
C ALA A 234 -1.49 -11.45 -6.04
N GLY A 235 -1.27 -12.66 -6.56
CA GLY A 235 -0.10 -13.48 -6.25
C GLY A 235 -0.34 -14.98 -6.23
N GLY A 236 0.68 -15.74 -6.62
CA GLY A 236 0.74 -17.20 -6.52
C GLY A 236 -0.23 -17.97 -7.43
N TYR A 237 -0.16 -19.29 -7.35
CA TYR A 237 -1.15 -20.19 -7.94
C TYR A 237 -2.49 -20.16 -7.17
N VAL A 238 -2.41 -19.95 -5.86
CA VAL A 238 -3.55 -19.70 -4.97
C VAL A 238 -3.49 -18.24 -4.54
N LEU A 239 -4.53 -17.48 -4.87
CA LEU A 239 -4.58 -16.04 -4.58
C LEU A 239 -4.64 -15.79 -3.07
N PRO A 240 -3.74 -14.96 -2.50
CA PRO A 240 -3.81 -14.55 -1.12
C PRO A 240 -5.09 -13.79 -0.81
N LEU A 241 -5.59 -13.96 0.41
CA LEU A 241 -6.73 -13.20 0.92
C LEU A 241 -6.25 -12.01 1.75
N LEU A 242 -6.85 -10.85 1.50
CA LEU A 242 -6.69 -9.65 2.32
C LEU A 242 -8.00 -9.35 3.01
N VAL A 243 -7.97 -9.32 4.34
CA VAL A 243 -9.06 -8.82 5.18
C VAL A 243 -8.72 -7.39 5.58
N GLY A 244 -9.51 -6.42 5.12
CA GLY A 244 -9.19 -5.02 5.34
C GLY A 244 -9.92 -4.06 4.40
N PRO A 245 -10.53 -2.97 4.92
CA PRO A 245 -10.61 -2.61 6.33
C PRO A 245 -11.47 -3.59 7.15
N LEU A 246 -11.14 -3.72 8.44
CA LEU A 246 -11.93 -4.43 9.45
C LEU A 246 -11.92 -3.57 10.71
N PHE A 247 -13.08 -3.05 11.09
CA PHE A 247 -13.28 -2.31 12.33
C PHE A 247 -14.43 -2.94 13.09
N ALA A 248 -14.28 -3.08 14.39
CA ALA A 248 -15.24 -3.75 15.27
C ALA A 248 -15.09 -3.22 16.69
N ASP A 249 -16.20 -3.10 17.41
CA ASP A 249 -16.21 -2.62 18.80
C ASP A 249 -15.56 -3.61 19.79
N ASN A 250 -15.54 -4.90 19.45
CA ASN A 250 -14.96 -5.96 20.28
C ASN A 250 -14.51 -7.18 19.46
N PHE A 251 -13.94 -8.16 20.15
CA PHE A 251 -13.37 -9.38 19.56
C PHE A 251 -14.44 -10.27 18.92
N GLU A 252 -15.61 -10.37 19.56
CA GLU A 252 -16.73 -11.18 19.10
C GLU A 252 -17.27 -10.65 17.76
N VAL A 253 -17.43 -9.33 17.64
CA VAL A 253 -17.83 -8.66 16.39
C VAL A 253 -16.77 -8.85 15.31
N ALA A 254 -15.49 -8.69 15.65
CA ALA A 254 -14.40 -8.93 14.70
C ALA A 254 -14.41 -10.37 14.17
N SER A 255 -14.59 -11.35 15.06
CA SER A 255 -14.65 -12.77 14.73
C SER A 255 -15.82 -13.08 13.80
N ALA A 256 -17.01 -12.55 14.10
CA ALA A 256 -18.21 -12.77 13.30
C ALA A 256 -18.08 -12.13 11.90
N LEU A 257 -17.48 -10.95 11.79
CA LEU A 257 -17.17 -10.30 10.50
C LEU A 257 -16.12 -11.07 9.69
N ILE A 258 -15.08 -11.61 10.34
CA ILE A 258 -14.09 -12.48 9.68
C ILE A 258 -14.79 -13.74 9.15
N TYR A 259 -15.62 -14.39 9.95
CA TYR A 259 -16.40 -15.55 9.52
C TYR A 259 -17.26 -15.22 8.30
N ALA A 260 -18.06 -14.16 8.37
CA ALA A 260 -18.94 -13.78 7.26
C ALA A 260 -18.17 -13.44 5.97
N SER A 261 -17.09 -12.65 6.09
CA SER A 261 -16.29 -12.21 4.94
C SER A 261 -15.47 -13.34 4.31
N LEU A 262 -15.07 -14.35 5.07
CA LEU A 262 -14.26 -15.46 4.56
C LEU A 262 -15.06 -16.71 4.20
N LYS A 263 -16.34 -16.78 4.56
CA LYS A 263 -17.18 -17.99 4.39
C LYS A 263 -17.10 -18.61 2.99
N LYS A 264 -17.08 -17.78 1.93
CA LYS A 264 -17.06 -18.27 0.55
C LYS A 264 -15.80 -19.07 0.20
N TYR A 265 -14.69 -18.85 0.92
CA TYR A 265 -13.41 -19.50 0.66
C TYR A 265 -13.22 -20.80 1.44
N TYR A 266 -13.98 -20.99 2.54
CA TYR A 266 -13.79 -22.12 3.47
C TYR A 266 -14.98 -23.05 3.58
N VAL A 267 -16.18 -22.64 3.13
CA VAL A 267 -17.42 -23.43 3.30
C VAL A 267 -18.04 -23.85 1.96
N ASN A 268 -17.64 -23.23 0.84
CA ASN A 268 -18.17 -23.51 -0.49
C ASN A 268 -17.17 -24.25 -1.41
N CYS A 269 -16.22 -24.99 -0.84
CA CYS A 269 -15.33 -25.89 -1.57
C CYS A 269 -15.73 -27.35 -1.33
#